data_AF-A0A2P6W6H7-F1
#
_entry.id   AF-A0A2P6W6H7-F1
#
_cell.length_a   1.000
_cell.length_b   1.000
_cell.length_c   1.000
_cell.angle_alpha   90.00
_cell.angle_beta   90.00
_cell.angle_gamma   90.00
#
_symmetry.space_group_name_H-M   'P 1'
#
loop_
_entity.id
_entity.type
_entity.pdbx_description
1 polymer ?
#
loop_
_entity_poly.entity_id
_entity_poly.type
_entity_poly.pdbx_seq_one_letter_code
_entity_poly.pdbx_strand_id
1 'polypeptide(L)'
;MDTSNDLRVENEQASGNWTVEFNSSHQGEIEFEVLNGSEALDFRRVDYQVSGSWVEKTSTQNGDTISVDWNGDENSLGRIVFDINSFDRYKVNITAGDTEISVFNPGKAEQQNTGLDIAQPLINYDLCSFSDSFWRCDPGEGEPGSEGEVLDLDSPVRKDFQIPNNSEVDSFSLKLSSIEDESLLNLTGNGVLFADISTNNLLEVLTYQNEEVKAFDSSGNSLWNYSTGDQVNDIESGSEDVETEEEEVLAATENSVVLLSSDGGLIWDKTGESYFDVATGELSSE
;
A
#
# COMPACT_ATOMS: atom_id res chain seq x y z
N MET A 1 -2.73 13.71 32.50
CA MET A 1 -1.47 14.20 31.94
C MET A 1 -1.41 13.61 30.56
N ASP A 2 -1.27 14.46 29.57
CA ASP A 2 -1.35 14.13 28.15
C ASP A 2 -0.26 13.11 27.82
N THR A 3 -0.65 11.85 27.54
CA THR A 3 0.24 10.70 27.23
C THR A 3 0.47 10.58 25.73
N SER A 4 0.49 11.70 25.00
CA SER A 4 0.61 11.65 23.55
C SER A 4 2.04 11.34 23.10
N ASN A 5 2.11 10.24 22.34
CA ASN A 5 3.13 9.82 21.38
C ASN A 5 4.37 9.12 21.96
N ASP A 6 4.20 7.83 22.27
CA ASP A 6 5.20 7.01 22.95
C ASP A 6 6.13 6.20 22.02
N LEU A 7 6.07 6.44 20.71
CA LEU A 7 6.98 5.85 19.73
C LEU A 7 7.21 6.91 18.65
N ARG A 8 8.46 7.33 18.44
CA ARG A 8 8.86 8.18 17.32
C ARG A 8 10.01 7.54 16.53
N VAL A 9 9.74 7.03 15.34
CA VAL A 9 10.64 6.29 14.45
C VAL A 9 11.40 7.23 13.50
N GLU A 10 12.73 7.20 13.53
CA GLU A 10 13.63 7.86 12.58
C GLU A 10 14.50 6.77 11.92
N ASN A 11 14.77 6.85 10.62
CA ASN A 11 15.59 5.86 9.91
C ASN A 11 16.84 6.53 9.36
N GLU A 12 18.01 6.00 9.71
CA GLU A 12 19.25 6.25 8.99
C GLU A 12 19.67 4.96 8.28
N GLN A 13 19.69 4.95 6.94
CA GLN A 13 20.36 3.87 6.23
C GLN A 13 21.87 3.99 6.45
N ALA A 14 22.43 2.98 7.13
CA ALA A 14 23.86 2.70 7.14
C ALA A 14 24.12 1.42 6.36
N SER A 15 24.41 1.56 5.07
CA SER A 15 24.99 0.54 4.16
C SER A 15 24.55 -0.93 4.42
N GLY A 16 23.45 -1.35 3.80
CA GLY A 16 23.00 -2.77 3.76
C GLY A 16 22.03 -3.18 4.87
N ASN A 17 21.69 -2.25 5.77
CA ASN A 17 20.80 -2.50 6.90
C ASN A 17 19.61 -1.53 6.88
N TRP A 18 18.45 -2.02 7.30
CA TRP A 18 17.27 -1.21 7.56
C TRP A 18 17.15 -0.95 9.06
N THR A 19 17.02 0.33 9.46
CA THR A 19 17.01 0.73 10.87
C THR A 19 15.75 1.49 11.20
N VAL A 20 15.09 1.13 12.29
CA VAL A 20 13.93 1.84 12.84
C VAL A 20 14.35 2.37 14.21
N GLU A 21 14.65 3.66 14.32
CA GLU A 21 15.03 4.31 15.58
C GLU A 21 13.83 4.90 16.28
N PHE A 22 13.36 4.35 17.40
CA PHE A 22 12.18 4.84 18.08
C PHE A 22 12.51 5.62 19.37
N ASN A 23 11.80 6.70 19.66
CA ASN A 23 11.79 7.33 20.98
C ASN A 23 10.54 6.90 21.77
N SER A 24 10.72 6.27 22.91
CA SER A 24 9.65 5.76 23.76
C SER A 24 9.87 6.04 25.24
N SER A 25 8.84 6.58 25.91
CA SER A 25 8.81 6.68 27.38
C SER A 25 8.16 5.45 28.03
N HIS A 26 7.84 4.42 27.24
CA HIS A 26 7.22 3.18 27.71
C HIS A 26 8.05 2.46 28.78
N GLN A 27 7.33 1.88 29.74
CA GLN A 27 7.86 1.06 30.82
C GLN A 27 7.28 -0.35 30.72
N GLY A 28 8.06 -1.28 30.21
CA GLY A 28 7.58 -2.64 29.93
C GLY A 28 8.09 -3.20 28.62
N GLU A 29 7.47 -4.28 28.17
CA GLU A 29 7.86 -4.99 26.95
C GLU A 29 7.42 -4.21 25.70
N ILE A 30 8.34 -4.09 24.75
CA ILE A 30 8.06 -3.61 23.39
C ILE A 30 8.21 -4.80 22.44
N GLU A 31 7.24 -4.96 21.55
CA GLU A 31 7.22 -6.03 20.56
C GLU A 31 7.36 -5.47 19.15
N PHE A 32 8.11 -6.19 18.31
CA PHE A 32 8.28 -5.91 16.90
C PHE A 32 7.90 -7.16 16.13
N GLU A 33 6.95 -7.06 15.22
CA GLU A 33 6.49 -8.17 14.39
C GLU A 33 6.71 -7.86 12.91
N VAL A 34 7.37 -8.77 12.19
CA VAL A 34 7.60 -8.65 10.75
C VAL A 34 6.51 -9.44 10.01
N LEU A 35 5.55 -8.74 9.41
CA LEU A 35 4.44 -9.31 8.67
C LEU A 35 4.73 -9.33 7.16
N ASN A 36 4.73 -10.53 6.58
CA ASN A 36 5.00 -10.85 5.15
C ASN A 36 6.43 -10.54 4.64
N GLY A 37 7.01 -11.53 3.95
CA GLY A 37 8.33 -11.46 3.32
C GLY A 37 9.46 -12.02 4.18
N SER A 38 9.37 -13.27 4.65
CA SER A 38 10.36 -13.90 5.54
C SER A 38 11.77 -14.09 4.95
N GLU A 39 12.01 -13.66 3.71
CA GLU A 39 13.33 -13.63 3.07
C GLU A 39 13.82 -12.19 2.75
N ALA A 40 13.06 -11.15 3.09
CA ALA A 40 13.40 -9.76 2.77
C ALA A 40 14.17 -9.06 3.90
N LEU A 41 13.76 -9.30 5.16
CA LEU A 41 14.38 -8.72 6.35
C LEU A 41 14.74 -9.80 7.36
N ASP A 42 16.00 -9.83 7.78
CA ASP A 42 16.43 -10.62 8.94
C ASP A 42 16.63 -9.71 10.14
N PHE A 43 16.07 -10.09 11.29
CA PHE A 43 16.37 -9.40 12.55
C PHE A 43 17.86 -9.51 12.88
N ARG A 44 18.49 -8.37 13.13
CA ARG A 44 19.91 -8.31 13.52
C ARG A 44 20.09 -8.05 15.00
N ARG A 45 19.54 -6.93 15.51
CA ARG A 45 19.66 -6.53 16.91
C ARG A 45 18.72 -5.38 17.27
N VAL A 46 18.53 -5.17 18.57
CA VAL A 46 17.96 -3.95 19.15
C VAL A 46 19.06 -3.21 19.90
N ASP A 47 19.20 -1.91 19.70
CA ASP A 47 20.12 -1.05 20.45
C ASP A 47 19.34 0.02 21.23
N TYR A 48 19.94 0.55 22.29
CA TYR A 48 19.49 1.76 22.99
C TYR A 48 20.64 2.75 23.11
N GLN A 49 20.31 4.04 23.20
CA GLN A 49 21.33 5.08 23.25
C GLN A 49 21.74 5.39 24.70
N VAL A 50 23.02 5.21 25.02
CA VAL A 50 23.63 5.57 26.31
C VAL A 50 24.69 6.64 26.09
N SER A 51 24.48 7.84 26.63
CA SER A 51 25.44 8.95 26.53
C SER A 51 25.92 9.23 25.09
N GLY A 52 25.01 9.13 24.11
CA GLY A 52 25.30 9.34 22.68
C GLY A 52 25.98 8.17 21.97
N SER A 53 26.11 7.00 22.62
CA SER A 53 26.60 5.76 21.98
C SER A 53 25.51 4.70 21.95
N TRP A 54 25.43 3.96 20.83
CA TRP A 54 24.52 2.82 20.70
C TRP A 54 25.06 1.61 21.44
N VAL A 55 24.22 1.02 22.29
CA VAL A 55 24.52 -0.18 23.07
C VAL A 55 23.47 -1.23 22.75
N GLU A 56 23.91 -2.41 22.34
CA GLU A 56 23.02 -3.54 22.05
C GLU A 56 22.27 -3.99 23.31
N LYS A 57 20.99 -4.31 23.12
CA LYS A 57 20.07 -4.75 24.14
C LYS A 57 19.71 -6.21 23.95
N THR A 58 19.58 -6.93 25.05
CA THR A 58 19.05 -8.30 25.02
C THR A 58 17.59 -8.27 24.57
N SER A 59 17.27 -9.06 23.54
CA SER A 59 15.91 -9.31 23.06
C SER A 59 15.63 -10.81 23.03
N THR A 60 14.34 -11.16 22.97
CA THR A 60 13.88 -12.53 22.72
C THR A 60 13.21 -12.57 21.35
N GLN A 61 13.45 -13.62 20.57
CA GLN A 61 12.77 -13.81 19.29
C GLN A 61 11.97 -15.11 19.31
N ASN A 62 10.71 -15.05 18.90
CA ASN A 62 9.81 -16.19 18.75
C ASN A 62 9.09 -16.11 17.41
N GLY A 63 9.61 -16.82 16.40
CA GLY A 63 9.15 -16.66 15.02
C GLY A 63 9.50 -15.26 14.51
N ASP A 64 8.49 -14.56 14.00
CA ASP A 64 8.61 -13.22 13.40
C ASP A 64 8.46 -12.09 14.42
N THR A 65 8.22 -12.43 15.69
CA THR A 65 8.09 -11.48 16.80
C THR A 65 9.38 -11.38 17.60
N ILE A 66 9.85 -10.14 17.80
CA ILE A 66 10.97 -9.77 18.65
C ILE A 66 10.44 -8.98 19.84
N SER A 67 10.74 -9.41 21.05
CA SER A 67 10.32 -8.72 22.28
C SER A 67 11.51 -8.24 23.10
N VAL A 68 11.41 -7.04 23.67
CA VAL A 68 12.46 -6.40 24.47
C VAL A 68 11.88 -5.68 25.68
N ASP A 69 12.45 -5.93 26.86
CA ASP A 69 12.13 -5.17 28.08
C ASP A 69 12.66 -3.74 27.94
N TRP A 70 11.79 -2.74 27.97
CA TRP A 70 12.12 -1.32 27.80
C TRP A 70 11.91 -0.49 29.06
N ASN A 71 12.84 0.44 29.30
CA ASN A 71 12.77 1.42 30.38
C ASN A 71 13.03 2.81 29.77
N GLY A 72 11.95 3.44 29.31
CA GLY A 72 11.99 4.74 28.64
C GLY A 72 12.44 5.90 29.53
N ASP A 73 12.33 5.76 30.86
CA ASP A 73 12.77 6.77 31.84
C ASP A 73 14.30 6.93 31.87
N GLU A 74 15.03 5.84 31.64
CA GLU A 74 16.50 5.85 31.62
C GLU A 74 17.06 6.09 30.22
N ASN A 75 16.50 5.40 29.22
CA ASN A 75 16.97 5.48 27.84
C ASN A 75 15.77 5.45 26.89
N SER A 76 15.25 6.63 26.58
CA SER A 76 14.05 6.75 25.76
C SER A 76 14.30 6.45 24.28
N LEU A 77 15.53 6.66 23.78
CA LEU A 77 15.88 6.41 22.37
C LEU A 77 16.40 4.99 22.16
N GLY A 78 15.72 4.26 21.30
CA GLY A 78 16.04 2.91 20.85
C GLY A 78 16.14 2.81 19.34
N ARG A 79 16.69 1.69 18.86
CA ARG A 79 16.57 1.31 17.46
C ARG A 79 16.54 -0.19 17.28
N ILE A 80 15.81 -0.64 16.27
CA ILE A 80 15.88 -2.01 15.78
C ILE A 80 16.55 -2.01 14.41
N VAL A 81 17.45 -2.97 14.22
CA VAL A 81 18.25 -3.11 13.01
C VAL A 81 17.90 -4.44 12.36
N PHE A 82 17.57 -4.38 11.08
CA PHE A 82 17.34 -5.53 10.21
C PHE A 82 18.40 -5.57 9.10
N ASP A 83 18.81 -6.77 8.71
CA ASP A 83 19.60 -6.98 7.50
C ASP A 83 18.64 -7.14 6.31
N ILE A 84 18.91 -6.40 5.22
CA ILE A 84 18.09 -6.49 4.01
C ILE A 84 18.65 -7.60 3.13
N ASN A 85 17.90 -8.69 3.01
CA ASN A 85 18.28 -9.84 2.19
C ASN A 85 17.73 -9.75 0.75
N SER A 86 16.60 -9.07 0.57
CA SER A 86 16.01 -8.81 -0.76
C SER A 86 15.12 -7.56 -0.77
N PHE A 87 14.98 -6.92 -1.93
CA PHE A 87 14.13 -5.73 -2.12
C PHE A 87 12.68 -6.13 -2.45
N ASP A 88 12.01 -6.75 -1.48
CA ASP A 88 10.61 -7.21 -1.61
C ASP A 88 9.67 -6.46 -0.63
N ARG A 89 8.38 -6.77 -0.70
CA ARG A 89 7.35 -6.23 0.20
C ARG A 89 7.61 -6.73 1.62
N TYR A 90 7.56 -5.80 2.58
CA TYR A 90 7.56 -6.15 4.00
C TYR A 90 6.76 -5.13 4.81
N LYS A 91 6.14 -5.60 5.89
CA LYS A 91 5.46 -4.76 6.88
C LYS A 91 6.06 -5.04 8.26
N VAL A 92 6.32 -4.00 9.05
CA VAL A 92 6.74 -4.14 10.44
C VAL A 92 5.70 -3.47 11.34
N ASN A 93 5.17 -4.25 12.26
CA ASN A 93 4.31 -3.78 13.34
C ASN A 93 5.15 -3.59 14.60
N ILE A 94 4.89 -2.49 15.31
CA ILE A 94 5.57 -2.14 16.56
C ILE A 94 4.50 -1.89 17.61
N THR A 95 4.57 -2.61 18.73
CA THR A 95 3.60 -2.54 19.81
C THR A 95 4.30 -2.19 21.12
N ALA A 96 3.81 -1.15 21.80
CA ALA A 96 4.26 -0.75 23.14
C ALA A 96 3.06 -0.34 24.00
N GLY A 97 2.63 -1.24 24.90
CA GLY A 97 1.38 -1.05 25.65
C GLY A 97 0.18 -0.99 24.71
N ASP A 98 -0.59 0.10 24.77
CA ASP A 98 -1.78 0.32 23.93
C ASP A 98 -1.46 1.02 22.59
N THR A 99 -0.18 1.29 22.30
CA THR A 99 0.24 1.94 21.04
C THR A 99 0.72 0.91 20.03
N GLU A 100 0.14 0.95 18.82
CA GLU A 100 0.55 0.14 17.68
C GLU A 100 0.89 1.04 16.48
N ILE A 101 1.99 0.76 15.79
CA ILE A 101 2.41 1.46 14.57
C ILE A 101 2.79 0.42 13.53
N SER A 102 2.28 0.60 12.31
CA SER A 102 2.66 -0.18 11.14
C SER A 102 3.53 0.62 10.18
N VAL A 103 4.56 -0.03 9.66
CA VAL A 103 5.45 0.53 8.63
C VAL A 103 5.46 -0.42 7.44
N PHE A 104 5.11 0.08 6.25
CA PHE A 104 5.01 -0.73 5.03
C PHE A 104 6.03 -0.31 3.97
N ASN A 105 6.72 -1.29 3.40
CA ASN A 105 7.52 -1.13 2.20
C ASN A 105 6.88 -1.84 1.00
N PRO A 106 6.58 -1.12 -0.10
CA PRO A 106 6.20 -1.76 -1.36
C PRO A 106 7.41 -2.45 -2.02
N GLY A 107 7.18 -3.58 -2.68
CA GLY A 107 8.24 -4.35 -3.35
C GLY A 107 8.71 -3.67 -4.64
N LYS A 108 9.97 -3.91 -5.03
CA LYS A 108 10.60 -3.39 -6.27
C LYS A 108 10.73 -1.86 -6.34
N ALA A 109 10.85 -1.18 -5.21
CA ALA A 109 11.10 0.26 -5.11
C ALA A 109 12.40 0.54 -4.32
N GLU A 110 13.16 1.58 -4.70
CA GLU A 110 14.28 2.06 -3.88
C GLU A 110 13.73 3.02 -2.84
N GLN A 111 13.87 2.66 -1.57
CA GLN A 111 13.53 3.55 -0.47
C GLN A 111 14.46 4.75 -0.50
N GLN A 112 13.86 5.93 -0.58
CA GLN A 112 14.63 7.15 -0.40
C GLN A 112 15.13 7.21 1.05
N ASN A 113 16.27 7.86 1.26
CA ASN A 113 16.73 8.23 2.59
C ASN A 113 15.74 9.23 3.20
N THR A 114 14.65 8.71 3.75
CA THR A 114 13.56 9.50 4.31
C THR A 114 13.24 9.04 5.72
N GLY A 115 13.24 10.01 6.64
CA GLY A 115 12.69 9.81 7.98
C GLY A 115 11.18 9.54 7.89
N LEU A 116 10.69 8.71 8.79
CA LEU A 116 9.29 8.37 8.93
C LEU A 116 8.63 9.40 9.88
N ASP A 117 7.56 10.05 9.44
CA ASP A 117 6.74 10.89 10.33
C ASP A 117 5.61 10.03 10.90
N ILE A 118 5.48 9.92 12.21
CA ILE A 118 4.41 9.11 12.82
C ILE A 118 3.08 9.86 12.89
N ALA A 119 3.07 11.17 12.65
CA ALA A 119 1.83 11.85 12.31
C ALA A 119 1.34 11.47 10.90
N GLN A 120 2.21 10.90 10.04
CA GLN A 120 1.94 10.51 8.65
C GLN A 120 2.83 9.32 8.23
N PRO A 121 2.51 8.07 8.63
CA PRO A 121 3.40 6.91 8.53
C PRO A 121 3.58 6.39 7.10
N LEU A 122 4.14 7.22 6.22
CA LEU A 122 4.36 6.97 4.81
C LEU A 122 5.87 6.93 4.53
N ILE A 123 6.32 5.88 3.85
CA ILE A 123 7.69 5.77 3.31
C ILE A 123 7.67 6.26 1.87
N ASN A 124 8.53 7.22 1.54
CA ASN A 124 8.72 7.68 0.17
C ASN A 124 9.73 6.76 -0.55
N TYR A 125 9.48 6.51 -1.83
CA TYR A 125 10.28 5.60 -2.64
C TYR A 125 10.42 6.12 -4.07
N ASP A 126 11.55 5.80 -4.70
CA ASP A 126 11.78 6.00 -6.13
C ASP A 126 11.47 4.71 -6.90
N LEU A 127 10.78 4.88 -8.03
CA LEU A 127 10.46 3.80 -8.97
C LEU A 127 11.69 3.49 -9.81
N CYS A 128 12.23 2.28 -9.69
CA CYS A 128 13.44 1.88 -10.42
C CYS A 128 13.13 1.29 -11.80
N SER A 129 14.00 1.59 -12.77
CA SER A 129 14.03 0.94 -14.08
C SER A 129 15.17 -0.07 -14.16
N PHE A 130 15.01 -1.08 -15.03
CA PHE A 130 16.00 -2.14 -15.21
C PHE A 130 16.82 -1.95 -16.50
N SER A 131 18.13 -2.16 -16.40
CA SER A 131 18.98 -2.49 -17.56
C SER A 131 19.88 -3.67 -17.23
N ASP A 132 20.37 -4.37 -18.26
CA ASP A 132 21.09 -5.66 -18.29
C ASP A 132 22.29 -5.85 -17.33
N SER A 133 22.57 -4.94 -16.40
CA SER A 133 23.68 -5.07 -15.44
C SER A 133 23.40 -4.53 -14.04
N PHE A 134 22.39 -3.68 -13.82
CA PHE A 134 21.99 -3.17 -12.49
C PHE A 134 20.66 -2.39 -12.53
N TRP A 135 20.04 -2.24 -11.36
CA TRP A 135 18.89 -1.37 -11.12
C TRP A 135 19.31 0.10 -11.17
N ARG A 136 18.59 0.92 -11.94
CA ARG A 136 18.82 2.37 -11.97
C ARG A 136 17.54 3.11 -11.56
N CYS A 137 17.59 3.67 -10.37
CA CYS A 137 16.48 4.37 -9.73
C CYS A 137 16.48 5.88 -10.02
N ASP A 138 17.53 6.38 -10.68
CA ASP A 138 17.62 7.71 -11.32
C ASP A 138 18.13 7.56 -12.77
N PRO A 139 17.27 7.11 -13.71
CA PRO A 139 17.64 6.91 -15.11
C PRO A 139 18.06 8.23 -15.78
N GLY A 140 19.19 8.23 -16.48
CA GLY A 140 19.76 9.45 -17.09
C GLY A 140 19.10 9.83 -18.42
N GLU A 141 19.10 11.12 -18.77
CA GLU A 141 18.49 11.67 -20.00
C GLU A 141 18.73 10.77 -21.24
N GLY A 142 17.65 10.17 -21.76
CA GLY A 142 17.66 9.27 -22.93
C GLY A 142 17.61 7.77 -22.61
N GLU A 143 17.58 7.36 -21.34
CA GLU A 143 17.41 5.97 -20.92
C GLU A 143 15.93 5.60 -20.73
N PRO A 144 15.53 4.31 -20.92
CA PRO A 144 14.16 3.88 -20.64
C PRO A 144 13.76 4.22 -19.19
N GLY A 145 12.73 5.06 -19.03
CA GLY A 145 12.28 5.56 -17.73
C GLY A 145 12.90 6.89 -17.29
N SER A 146 13.90 7.45 -18.00
CA SER A 146 14.52 8.75 -17.69
C SER A 146 13.62 9.94 -17.96
N GLU A 147 12.88 9.87 -19.06
CA GLU A 147 11.92 10.87 -19.47
C GLU A 147 10.70 10.15 -20.01
N GLY A 148 9.51 10.55 -19.56
CA GLY A 148 8.28 10.10 -20.19
C GLY A 148 8.25 10.58 -21.64
N GLU A 149 8.05 9.68 -22.60
CA GLU A 149 7.85 10.07 -23.99
C GLU A 149 6.39 10.54 -24.17
N VAL A 150 6.19 11.77 -24.65
CA VAL A 150 4.86 12.24 -25.04
C VAL A 150 4.52 11.62 -26.39
N LEU A 151 3.55 10.72 -26.40
CA LEU A 151 3.04 10.08 -27.61
C LEU A 151 1.79 10.80 -28.09
N ASP A 152 1.81 11.24 -29.35
CA ASP A 152 0.61 11.70 -30.05
C ASP A 152 -0.17 10.47 -30.56
N LEU A 153 -1.36 10.25 -30.00
CA LEU A 153 -2.19 9.08 -30.27
C LEU A 153 -3.27 9.34 -31.34
N ASP A 154 -3.18 10.42 -32.11
CA ASP A 154 -4.06 10.70 -33.26
C ASP A 154 -3.98 9.60 -34.35
N SER A 155 -3.03 8.69 -34.26
CA SER A 155 -2.90 7.49 -35.09
C SER A 155 -2.23 6.36 -34.32
N PRO A 156 -2.39 5.08 -34.73
CA PRO A 156 -1.74 3.96 -34.06
C PRO A 156 -0.22 4.13 -33.99
N VAL A 157 0.31 4.27 -32.78
CA VAL A 157 1.74 4.35 -32.53
C VAL A 157 2.27 2.95 -32.25
N ARG A 158 3.31 2.54 -32.97
CA ARG A 158 4.06 1.32 -32.70
C ARG A 158 5.49 1.68 -32.30
N LYS A 159 5.93 1.19 -31.14
CA LYS A 159 7.31 1.29 -30.68
C LYS A 159 7.88 -0.11 -30.51
N ASP A 160 8.98 -0.35 -31.22
CA ASP A 160 9.76 -1.58 -31.08
C ASP A 160 10.94 -1.26 -30.16
N PHE A 161 11.09 -2.04 -29.09
CA PHE A 161 12.23 -1.96 -28.19
C PHE A 161 13.25 -3.04 -28.59
N GLN A 162 14.52 -2.66 -28.72
CA GLN A 162 15.58 -3.62 -29.00
C GLN A 162 15.98 -4.31 -27.69
N ILE A 163 15.69 -5.60 -27.59
CA ILE A 163 16.15 -6.43 -26.49
C ILE A 163 17.56 -6.93 -26.83
N PRO A 164 18.54 -6.85 -25.91
CA PRO A 164 19.88 -7.35 -26.17
C PRO A 164 19.91 -8.85 -26.50
N ASN A 165 20.89 -9.23 -27.31
CA ASN A 165 21.02 -10.62 -27.76
C ASN A 165 21.34 -11.55 -26.58
N ASN A 166 20.67 -12.70 -26.54
CA ASN A 166 20.74 -13.71 -25.46
C ASN A 166 20.10 -13.29 -24.12
N SER A 167 19.18 -12.32 -24.13
CA SER A 167 18.35 -11.99 -22.97
C SER A 167 16.97 -12.66 -23.06
N GLU A 168 16.45 -13.11 -21.92
CA GLU A 168 15.07 -13.61 -21.77
C GLU A 168 14.26 -12.55 -21.01
N VAL A 169 13.07 -12.19 -21.53
CA VAL A 169 12.21 -11.20 -20.89
C VAL A 169 11.23 -11.93 -19.99
N ASP A 170 11.48 -11.90 -18.69
CA ASP A 170 10.62 -12.53 -17.69
C ASP A 170 9.34 -11.73 -17.42
N SER A 171 9.42 -10.39 -17.47
CA SER A 171 8.26 -9.51 -17.37
C SER A 171 8.57 -8.12 -17.93
N PHE A 172 7.53 -7.38 -18.32
CA PHE A 172 7.62 -5.96 -18.63
C PHE A 172 6.44 -5.21 -18.00
N SER A 173 6.61 -3.92 -17.74
CA SER A 173 5.56 -3.05 -17.26
C SER A 173 5.54 -1.78 -18.10
N LEU A 174 4.34 -1.35 -18.51
CA LEU A 174 4.12 -0.14 -19.27
C LEU A 174 3.26 0.80 -18.42
N LYS A 175 3.80 1.95 -18.03
CA LYS A 175 3.04 3.04 -17.44
C LYS A 175 2.79 4.08 -18.53
N LEU A 176 1.52 4.24 -18.90
CA LEU A 176 1.08 5.37 -19.69
C LEU A 176 0.55 6.40 -18.67
N SER A 177 0.84 7.69 -18.86
CA SER A 177 0.13 8.81 -18.19
C SER A 177 -0.27 9.87 -19.22
N SER A 178 -1.43 10.52 -19.05
CA SER A 178 -1.76 11.72 -19.84
C SER A 178 -1.03 12.93 -19.29
N ILE A 179 -0.52 13.79 -20.17
CA ILE A 179 0.10 15.07 -19.78
C ILE A 179 -0.93 16.14 -19.41
N GLU A 180 -2.20 15.92 -19.75
CA GLU A 180 -3.30 16.84 -19.44
C GLU A 180 -4.08 16.44 -18.18
N ASP A 181 -3.57 15.47 -17.40
CA ASP A 181 -4.22 14.92 -16.20
C ASP A 181 -5.59 14.25 -16.49
N GLU A 182 -5.83 13.88 -17.75
CA GLU A 182 -6.99 13.08 -18.15
C GLU A 182 -6.64 11.58 -18.10
N SER A 183 -7.55 10.75 -17.58
CA SER A 183 -7.35 9.29 -17.56
C SER A 183 -7.09 8.75 -18.98
N LEU A 184 -6.02 7.97 -19.14
CA LEU A 184 -5.69 7.28 -20.40
C LEU A 184 -6.66 6.17 -20.79
N LEU A 185 -7.48 5.77 -19.84
CA LEU A 185 -8.63 4.94 -20.06
C LEU A 185 -9.83 5.87 -20.19
N ASN A 186 -9.91 6.56 -21.32
CA ASN A 186 -11.20 6.96 -21.85
C ASN A 186 -11.93 5.69 -22.35
N LEU A 187 -12.20 4.76 -21.42
CA LEU A 187 -13.41 3.97 -21.46
C LEU A 187 -14.50 4.98 -21.15
N THR A 188 -15.10 5.48 -22.22
CA THR A 188 -16.19 6.44 -22.18
C THR A 188 -17.28 5.94 -21.22
N GLY A 189 -17.31 6.37 -19.95
CA GLY A 189 -18.31 6.01 -18.94
C GLY A 189 -17.78 5.99 -17.50
N ASN A 190 -18.36 6.83 -16.64
CA ASN A 190 -17.96 7.26 -15.28
C ASN A 190 -17.33 6.23 -14.30
N GLY A 191 -16.14 6.56 -13.76
CA GLY A 191 -15.63 6.13 -12.44
C GLY A 191 -15.02 4.72 -12.32
N VAL A 192 -13.87 4.64 -11.65
CA VAL A 192 -13.10 3.41 -11.36
C VAL A 192 -12.70 3.41 -9.88
N LEU A 193 -12.84 2.25 -9.25
CA LEU A 193 -12.56 1.99 -7.84
C LEU A 193 -11.72 0.70 -7.73
N PHE A 194 -10.87 0.62 -6.72
CA PHE A 194 -10.17 -0.61 -6.34
C PHE A 194 -10.72 -1.08 -5.00
N ALA A 195 -11.09 -2.36 -4.91
CA ALA A 195 -11.75 -2.93 -3.74
C ALA A 195 -11.28 -4.37 -3.53
N ASP A 196 -11.29 -4.83 -2.28
CA ASP A 196 -11.00 -6.23 -1.94
C ASP A 196 -12.33 -6.99 -1.83
N ILE A 197 -12.88 -7.38 -2.98
CA ILE A 197 -14.18 -8.08 -3.07
C ILE A 197 -13.99 -9.60 -3.18
N SER A 198 -12.80 -10.10 -2.84
CA SER A 198 -12.49 -11.52 -2.90
C SER A 198 -11.55 -11.95 -1.78
N THR A 199 -11.42 -13.25 -1.56
CA THR A 199 -10.56 -13.80 -0.49
C THR A 199 -9.11 -14.01 -0.93
N ASN A 200 -8.69 -13.41 -2.04
CA ASN A 200 -7.38 -13.66 -2.65
C ASN A 200 -6.31 -12.62 -2.24
N ASN A 201 -6.67 -11.60 -1.44
CA ASN A 201 -5.84 -10.49 -0.97
C ASN A 201 -5.19 -9.66 -2.11
N LEU A 202 -5.82 -9.63 -3.28
CA LEU A 202 -5.49 -8.75 -4.39
C LEU A 202 -6.69 -7.83 -4.63
N LEU A 203 -6.41 -6.55 -4.87
CA LEU A 203 -7.46 -5.62 -5.25
C LEU A 203 -8.03 -5.97 -6.62
N GLU A 204 -9.35 -6.07 -6.66
CA GLU A 204 -10.14 -6.09 -7.88
C GLU A 204 -10.39 -4.68 -8.40
N VAL A 205 -10.85 -4.59 -9.64
CA VAL A 205 -11.22 -3.33 -10.29
C VAL A 205 -12.73 -3.27 -10.43
N LEU A 206 -13.33 -2.26 -9.82
CA LEU A 206 -14.73 -1.90 -10.00
C LEU A 206 -14.83 -0.72 -10.96
N THR A 207 -15.78 -0.81 -11.88
CA THR A 207 -16.10 0.28 -12.81
C THR A 207 -17.59 0.46 -12.85
N TYR A 208 -18.08 1.69 -12.97
CA TYR A 208 -19.46 1.92 -13.35
C TYR A 208 -19.55 2.61 -14.71
N GLN A 209 -20.70 2.47 -15.36
CA GLN A 209 -20.99 3.20 -16.59
C GLN A 209 -22.47 3.08 -16.88
N ASN A 210 -23.13 4.21 -17.16
CA ASN A 210 -24.57 4.22 -17.42
C ASN A 210 -25.29 3.46 -16.29
N GLU A 211 -25.99 2.38 -16.60
CA GLU A 211 -26.77 1.57 -15.65
C GLU A 211 -26.01 0.32 -15.17
N GLU A 212 -24.69 0.26 -15.33
CA GLU A 212 -23.89 -0.93 -15.04
C GLU A 212 -22.81 -0.65 -13.98
N VAL A 213 -22.63 -1.60 -13.06
CA VAL A 213 -21.48 -1.73 -12.17
C VAL A 213 -20.81 -3.07 -12.47
N LYS A 214 -19.50 -3.07 -12.73
CA LYS A 214 -18.75 -4.25 -13.16
C LYS A 214 -17.52 -4.44 -12.29
N ALA A 215 -17.21 -5.71 -12.03
CA ALA A 215 -15.98 -6.12 -11.37
C ALA A 215 -15.07 -6.93 -12.30
N PHE A 216 -13.78 -6.72 -12.14
CA PHE A 216 -12.72 -7.45 -12.82
C PHE A 216 -11.65 -7.89 -11.83
N ASP A 217 -11.09 -9.07 -12.05
CA ASP A 217 -9.90 -9.50 -11.31
C ASP A 217 -8.67 -8.67 -11.70
N SER A 218 -7.60 -8.81 -10.92
CA SER A 218 -6.30 -8.15 -11.18
C SER A 218 -5.66 -8.53 -12.53
N SER A 219 -6.17 -9.56 -13.22
CA SER A 219 -5.77 -9.97 -14.57
C SER A 219 -6.69 -9.43 -15.67
N GLY A 220 -7.73 -8.66 -15.31
CA GLY A 220 -8.71 -8.08 -16.21
C GLY A 220 -9.85 -9.02 -16.62
N ASN A 221 -9.99 -10.20 -16.00
CA ASN A 221 -11.12 -11.09 -16.26
C ASN A 221 -12.37 -10.57 -15.55
N SER A 222 -13.52 -10.59 -16.23
CA SER A 222 -14.79 -10.19 -15.63
C SER A 222 -15.20 -11.18 -14.53
N LEU A 223 -15.45 -10.65 -13.35
CA LEU A 223 -15.99 -11.39 -12.20
C LEU A 223 -17.51 -11.37 -12.23
N TRP A 224 -18.09 -10.17 -12.30
CA TRP A 224 -19.53 -9.98 -12.37
C TRP A 224 -19.91 -8.64 -13.03
N ASN A 225 -21.21 -8.50 -13.35
CA ASN A 225 -21.83 -7.29 -13.86
C ASN A 225 -23.23 -7.16 -13.26
N TYR A 226 -23.51 -6.03 -12.62
CA TYR A 226 -24.80 -5.69 -12.05
C TYR A 226 -25.42 -4.53 -12.81
N SER A 227 -26.68 -4.69 -13.22
CA SER A 227 -27.43 -3.60 -13.85
C SER A 227 -28.35 -2.93 -12.83
N THR A 228 -28.09 -1.66 -12.53
CA THR A 228 -28.88 -0.85 -11.59
C THR A 228 -30.21 -0.42 -12.19
N GLY A 229 -30.35 -0.42 -13.52
CA GLY A 229 -31.53 0.04 -14.26
C GLY A 229 -31.71 1.56 -14.32
N ASP A 230 -30.82 2.31 -13.68
CA ASP A 230 -30.77 3.78 -13.64
C ASP A 230 -29.29 4.22 -13.71
N GLN A 231 -29.03 5.43 -14.22
CA GLN A 231 -27.66 5.91 -14.36
C GLN A 231 -26.94 5.96 -13.00
N VAL A 232 -25.80 5.27 -12.91
CA VAL A 232 -24.89 5.24 -11.76
C VAL A 232 -24.08 6.53 -11.76
N ASN A 233 -24.14 7.23 -10.64
CA ASN A 233 -23.46 8.50 -10.41
C ASN A 233 -22.14 8.30 -9.67
N ASP A 234 -22.11 7.33 -8.74
CA ASP A 234 -20.97 7.07 -7.87
C ASP A 234 -21.00 5.65 -7.31
N ILE A 235 -19.84 5.11 -6.93
CA ILE A 235 -19.70 3.83 -6.22
C ILE A 235 -18.61 3.93 -5.14
N GLU A 236 -18.78 3.18 -4.06
CA GLU A 236 -17.80 3.02 -2.97
C GLU A 236 -17.77 1.55 -2.54
N SER A 237 -16.65 1.06 -2.00
CA SER A 237 -16.58 -0.24 -1.33
C SER A 237 -16.32 -0.11 0.16
N GLY A 238 -16.68 -1.13 0.92
CA GLY A 238 -16.36 -1.22 2.34
C GLY A 238 -17.02 -2.43 2.97
N SER A 239 -16.56 -2.81 4.16
CA SER A 239 -17.16 -3.90 4.93
C SER A 239 -17.89 -3.33 6.15
N GLU A 240 -19.17 -3.68 6.32
CA GLU A 240 -19.88 -3.51 7.59
C GLU A 240 -19.62 -4.66 8.57
N ASP A 241 -19.11 -5.80 8.10
CA ASP A 241 -18.86 -7.00 8.90
C ASP A 241 -17.36 -7.25 9.11
N VAL A 242 -16.89 -6.90 10.31
CA VAL A 242 -15.49 -7.07 10.74
C VAL A 242 -15.05 -8.55 10.73
N GLU A 243 -16.00 -9.50 10.69
CA GLU A 243 -15.72 -10.93 10.64
C GLU A 243 -15.51 -11.47 9.21
N THR A 244 -15.81 -10.68 8.17
CA THR A 244 -15.57 -11.04 6.76
C THR A 244 -14.59 -10.09 6.11
N GLU A 245 -13.55 -10.65 5.48
CA GLU A 245 -12.52 -9.89 4.75
C GLU A 245 -13.02 -9.34 3.40
N GLU A 246 -14.22 -9.72 2.96
CA GLU A 246 -14.77 -9.32 1.65
C GLU A 246 -15.56 -8.00 1.77
N GLU A 247 -15.24 -7.04 0.91
CA GLU A 247 -15.95 -5.77 0.84
C GLU A 247 -17.27 -5.88 0.06
N GLU A 248 -18.27 -5.12 0.51
CA GLU A 248 -19.53 -4.87 -0.19
C GLU A 248 -19.40 -3.63 -1.07
N VAL A 249 -20.27 -3.49 -2.07
CA VAL A 249 -20.24 -2.37 -3.02
C VAL A 249 -21.53 -1.56 -2.93
N LEU A 250 -21.39 -0.28 -2.61
CA LEU A 250 -22.49 0.68 -2.55
C LEU A 250 -22.50 1.51 -3.83
N ALA A 251 -23.66 1.64 -4.48
CA ALA A 251 -23.81 2.41 -5.71
C ALA A 251 -24.91 3.46 -5.59
N ALA A 252 -24.58 4.72 -5.92
CA ALA A 252 -25.51 5.83 -6.04
C ALA A 252 -26.04 5.91 -7.47
N THR A 253 -27.35 6.05 -7.65
CA THR A 253 -27.98 6.16 -8.97
C THR A 253 -28.93 7.35 -9.05
N GLU A 254 -29.42 7.64 -10.26
CA GLU A 254 -30.44 8.67 -10.48
C GLU A 254 -31.76 8.44 -9.72
N ASN A 255 -32.02 7.24 -9.20
CA ASN A 255 -33.28 6.93 -8.53
C ASN A 255 -33.15 5.97 -7.33
N SER A 256 -31.95 5.50 -7.01
CA SER A 256 -31.71 4.55 -5.93
C SER A 256 -30.32 4.65 -5.33
N VAL A 257 -30.17 4.12 -4.10
CA VAL A 257 -28.89 3.59 -3.61
C VAL A 257 -29.01 2.08 -3.55
N VAL A 258 -27.98 1.36 -3.99
CA VAL A 258 -27.96 -0.10 -4.07
C VAL A 258 -26.73 -0.62 -3.33
N LEU A 259 -26.91 -1.59 -2.42
CA LEU A 259 -25.82 -2.34 -1.81
C LEU A 259 -25.72 -3.73 -2.45
N LEU A 260 -24.52 -4.09 -2.90
CA LEU A 260 -24.17 -5.35 -3.52
C LEU A 260 -23.19 -6.13 -2.64
N SER A 261 -23.32 -7.45 -2.61
CA SER A 261 -22.30 -8.34 -2.05
C SER A 261 -21.05 -8.39 -2.92
N SER A 262 -19.96 -8.90 -2.36
CA SER A 262 -18.67 -9.13 -3.01
C SER A 262 -18.76 -9.89 -4.34
N ASP A 263 -19.75 -10.78 -4.48
CA ASP A 263 -20.05 -11.56 -5.70
C ASP A 263 -21.01 -10.85 -6.69
N GLY A 264 -21.38 -9.60 -6.43
CA GLY A 264 -22.27 -8.78 -7.26
C GLY A 264 -23.76 -9.06 -7.05
N GLY A 265 -24.13 -9.82 -6.01
CA GLY A 265 -25.51 -10.07 -5.62
C GLY A 265 -26.16 -8.85 -4.95
N LEU A 266 -27.44 -8.59 -5.22
CA LEU A 266 -28.18 -7.52 -4.53
C LEU A 266 -28.44 -7.89 -3.06
N ILE A 267 -27.95 -7.07 -2.13
CA ILE A 267 -28.28 -7.18 -0.71
C ILE A 267 -29.55 -6.38 -0.40
N TRP A 268 -29.55 -5.08 -0.72
CA TRP A 268 -30.72 -4.21 -0.58
C TRP A 268 -30.64 -3.00 -1.51
N ASP A 269 -31.80 -2.38 -1.75
CA ASP A 269 -31.91 -1.11 -2.46
C ASP A 269 -32.85 -0.12 -1.75
N LYS A 270 -32.60 1.17 -1.96
CA LYS A 270 -33.44 2.27 -1.50
C LYS A 270 -33.79 3.19 -2.65
N THR A 271 -35.00 3.02 -3.20
CA THR A 271 -35.48 3.78 -4.36
C THR A 271 -36.24 5.06 -4.01
N GLY A 272 -36.32 6.00 -4.95
CA GLY A 272 -37.28 7.10 -4.97
C GLY A 272 -36.67 8.51 -4.93
N GLU A 273 -35.35 8.62 -4.88
CA GLU A 273 -34.60 9.88 -4.91
C GLU A 273 -33.34 9.71 -5.75
N SER A 274 -32.80 10.82 -6.23
CA SER A 274 -31.52 10.84 -6.94
C SER A 274 -30.39 10.99 -5.94
N TYR A 275 -29.42 10.08 -6.01
CA TYR A 275 -28.25 10.07 -5.17
C TYR A 275 -27.02 10.31 -6.04
N PHE A 276 -26.22 11.29 -5.66
CA PHE A 276 -25.06 11.74 -6.45
C PHE A 276 -23.74 11.14 -5.98
N ASP A 277 -23.69 10.73 -4.72
CA ASP A 277 -22.45 10.41 -3.99
C ASP A 277 -22.79 9.41 -2.89
N VAL A 278 -21.91 8.46 -2.63
CA VAL A 278 -22.02 7.47 -1.55
C VAL A 278 -20.73 7.42 -0.75
N ALA A 279 -20.82 7.05 0.52
CA ALA A 279 -19.67 6.82 1.36
C ALA A 279 -19.99 5.69 2.34
N THR A 280 -19.03 4.81 2.57
CA THR A 280 -19.08 3.77 3.59
C THR A 280 -18.36 4.26 4.85
N GLY A 281 -18.75 3.76 6.02
CA GLY A 281 -18.09 4.08 7.27
C GLY A 281 -18.96 3.88 8.51
N GLU A 282 -18.30 3.68 9.65
CA GLU A 282 -18.96 3.55 10.95
C GLU A 282 -19.46 4.92 11.42
N LEU A 283 -20.79 5.07 11.47
CA LEU A 283 -21.45 6.33 11.86
C LEU A 283 -21.90 6.34 13.32
N SER A 284 -21.91 5.19 14.01
CA SER A 284 -22.30 5.11 15.41
C SER A 284 -21.59 4.01 16.17
N SER A 285 -20.87 4.38 17.23
CA SER A 285 -20.43 3.39 18.22
C SER A 285 -21.63 2.86 18.99
N GLU A 286 -22.10 1.64 18.69
CA GLU A 286 -22.80 0.85 19.72
C GLU A 286 -21.80 0.20 20.68
#